data_AF-A0A9P9YS11-F1
#
_entry.id   AF-A0A9P9YS11-F1
#
_cell.length_a   1.000
_cell.length_b   1.000
_cell.length_c   1.000
_cell.angle_alpha   90.00
_cell.angle_beta   90.00
_cell.angle_gamma   90.00
#
_symmetry.space_group_name_H-M   'P 1'
#
loop_
_entity.id
_entity.type
_entity.pdbx_description
1 polymer ?
#
loop_
_entity_poly.entity_id
_entity_poly.type
_entity_poly.pdbx_seq_one_letter_code
_entity_poly.pdbx_strand_id
1 'polypeptide(L)'
;MTKIIGSWRWVFSQVRLHYEVVGIIALVSLLVMGVVDFGYFFYGVDILWWRSIVMQEKITPLTVMFHLAGVKVALILGLTLWSYTREGEKTDAQDMPISYVRRRYGRFLMMRLLASLDDLVLLHPRLEDYLQRHKDFCEAVELFRWEARKLFERSDLQLSLPLHEVLLVRDQQEEELLRRGYDEQLLQLRELDIHKLVFQS
;
A
#
# COMPACT_ATOMS: atom_id res chain seq x y z
N MET A 1 16.93 20.59 25.47
CA MET A 1 16.85 20.89 24.02
C MET A 1 16.57 19.65 23.15
N THR A 2 16.96 18.44 23.56
CA THR A 2 16.74 17.17 22.81
C THR A 2 15.27 16.76 22.64
N LYS A 3 14.40 17.04 23.63
CA LYS A 3 12.95 16.74 23.54
C LYS A 3 12.22 17.56 22.46
N ILE A 4 12.65 18.80 22.22
CA ILE A 4 12.03 19.68 21.22
C ILE A 4 12.36 19.16 19.81
N ILE A 5 13.60 18.77 19.57
CA ILE A 5 14.06 18.24 18.26
C ILE A 5 13.35 16.93 17.90
N GLY A 6 13.08 16.06 18.88
CA GLY A 6 12.29 14.84 18.67
C GLY A 6 10.82 15.11 18.32
N SER A 7 10.21 16.10 18.98
CA SER A 7 8.82 16.51 18.71
C SER A 7 8.67 17.12 17.31
N TRP A 8 9.62 17.95 16.87
CA TRP A 8 9.59 18.53 15.53
C TRP A 8 9.80 17.49 14.42
N ARG A 9 10.66 16.48 14.62
CA ARG A 9 10.81 15.38 13.67
C ARG A 9 9.53 14.56 13.52
N TRP A 10 8.82 14.30 14.61
CA TRP A 10 7.54 13.59 14.58
C TRP A 10 6.48 14.39 13.82
N VAL A 11 6.36 15.70 14.11
CA VAL A 11 5.44 16.60 13.39
C VAL A 11 5.78 16.67 11.90
N PHE A 12 7.05 16.85 11.53
CA PHE A 12 7.45 16.87 10.11
C PHE A 12 7.22 15.54 9.41
N SER A 13 7.39 14.41 10.10
CA SER A 13 7.09 13.09 9.54
C SER A 13 5.60 12.95 9.25
N GLN A 14 4.73 13.39 10.17
CA GLN A 14 3.27 13.36 10.00
C GLN A 14 2.81 14.31 8.87
N VAL A 15 3.38 15.51 8.80
CA VAL A 15 3.10 16.48 7.72
C VAL A 15 3.52 15.92 6.36
N ARG A 16 4.65 15.21 6.29
CA ARG A 16 5.14 14.60 5.05
C ARG A 16 4.31 13.38 4.62
N LEU A 17 3.83 12.58 5.57
CA LEU A 17 2.98 11.42 5.29
C LEU A 17 1.59 11.82 4.79
N HIS A 18 1.09 12.97 5.25
CA HIS A 18 -0.24 13.48 4.91
C HIS A 18 -0.18 14.79 4.12
N TYR A 19 0.86 14.99 3.31
CA TYR A 19 1.13 16.28 2.64
C TYR A 19 -0.01 16.73 1.73
N GLU A 20 -0.74 15.81 1.09
CA GLU A 20 -1.90 16.13 0.26
C GLU A 20 -3.07 16.67 1.10
N VAL A 21 -3.34 16.05 2.25
CA VAL A 21 -4.41 16.47 3.17
C VAL A 21 -4.06 17.81 3.81
N VAL A 22 -2.82 17.97 4.27
CA VAL A 22 -2.31 19.25 4.80
C VAL A 22 -2.35 20.32 3.70
N GLY A 23 -2.02 19.97 2.46
CA GLY A 23 -2.11 20.84 1.30
C GLY A 23 -3.54 21.28 1.01
N ILE A 24 -4.51 20.37 1.04
CA ILE A 24 -5.94 20.69 0.86
C ILE A 24 -6.44 21.59 1.98
N ILE A 25 -6.11 21.30 3.25
CA ILE A 25 -6.48 22.16 4.39
C ILE A 25 -5.83 23.54 4.28
N ALA A 26 -4.56 23.61 3.88
CA ALA A 26 -3.85 24.87 3.64
C ALA A 26 -4.49 25.67 2.50
N LEU A 27 -4.92 25.00 1.43
CA LEU A 27 -5.56 25.65 0.28
C LEU A 27 -6.98 26.14 0.61
N VAL A 28 -7.75 25.34 1.38
CA VAL A 28 -9.05 25.75 1.90
C VAL A 28 -8.92 26.93 2.87
N SER A 29 -7.95 26.91 3.77
CA SER A 29 -7.72 28.01 4.72
C SER A 29 -7.25 29.29 4.03
N LEU A 30 -6.39 29.18 3.00
CA LEU A 30 -6.02 30.30 2.14
C LEU A 30 -7.22 30.87 1.40
N LEU A 31 -8.10 30.01 0.87
CA LEU A 31 -9.29 30.44 0.16
C LEU A 31 -10.29 31.14 1.10
N VAL A 32 -10.48 30.60 2.32
CA VAL A 32 -11.30 31.24 3.36
C VAL A 32 -10.71 32.59 3.76
N MET A 33 -9.39 32.68 4.00
CA MET A 33 -8.74 33.95 4.29
C MET A 33 -8.88 34.94 3.14
N GLY A 34 -8.74 34.50 1.89
CA GLY A 34 -8.91 35.35 0.71
C GLY A 34 -10.33 35.91 0.58
N VAL A 35 -11.36 35.11 0.89
CA VAL A 35 -12.75 35.58 0.92
C VAL A 35 -12.97 36.61 2.03
N VAL A 36 -12.41 36.38 3.21
CA VAL A 36 -12.52 37.31 4.34
C VAL A 36 -11.79 38.62 4.03
N ASP A 37 -10.58 38.56 3.49
CA ASP A 37 -9.77 39.73 3.12
C ASP A 37 -10.41 40.53 1.99
N PHE A 38 -10.96 39.85 0.97
CA PHE A 38 -11.75 40.49 -0.08
C PHE A 38 -12.98 41.20 0.47
N GLY A 39 -13.72 40.55 1.39
CA GLY A 39 -14.87 41.13 2.06
C GLY A 39 -14.51 42.36 2.89
N TYR A 40 -13.37 42.30 3.58
CA TYR A 40 -12.84 43.42 4.35
C TYR A 40 -12.47 44.60 3.43
N PHE A 41 -11.71 44.35 2.36
CA PHE A 41 -11.23 45.40 1.47
C PHE A 41 -12.35 46.10 0.68
N PHE A 42 -13.32 45.34 0.14
CA PHE A 42 -14.38 45.91 -0.70
C PHE A 42 -15.58 46.44 0.06
N TYR A 43 -15.93 45.81 1.19
CA TYR A 43 -17.16 46.14 1.92
C TYR A 43 -16.91 46.70 3.33
N GLY A 44 -15.64 46.81 3.76
CA GLY A 44 -15.30 47.27 5.12
C GLY A 44 -15.78 46.31 6.21
N VAL A 45 -16.02 45.05 5.84
CA VAL A 45 -16.61 44.03 6.70
C VAL A 45 -15.52 43.42 7.57
N ASP A 46 -15.37 43.93 8.79
CA ASP A 46 -14.46 43.40 9.79
C ASP A 46 -15.11 42.28 10.63
N ILE A 47 -14.32 41.51 11.36
CA ILE A 47 -14.75 40.48 12.32
C ILE A 47 -15.77 41.05 13.33
N LEU A 48 -15.63 42.32 13.70
CA LEU A 48 -16.58 43.03 14.56
C LEU A 48 -17.96 43.26 13.90
N TRP A 49 -17.99 43.43 12.57
CA TRP A 49 -19.23 43.55 11.81
C TRP A 49 -19.96 42.21 11.73
N TRP A 50 -19.24 41.12 11.45
CA TRP A 50 -19.79 39.76 11.53
C TRP A 50 -20.33 39.45 12.92
N ARG A 51 -19.59 39.82 13.97
CA ARG A 51 -20.06 39.70 15.35
C ARG A 51 -21.33 40.51 15.60
N SER A 52 -21.43 41.74 15.09
CA SER A 52 -22.63 42.56 15.26
C SER A 52 -23.84 41.99 14.53
N ILE A 53 -23.65 41.39 13.35
CA ILE A 53 -24.73 40.70 12.62
C ILE A 53 -25.21 39.49 13.40
N VAL A 54 -24.29 38.62 13.83
CA VAL A 54 -24.62 37.43 14.64
C VAL A 54 -25.32 37.82 15.95
N MET A 55 -24.97 38.96 16.54
CA MET A 55 -25.61 39.49 17.75
C MET A 55 -26.96 40.18 17.49
N GLN A 56 -27.20 40.70 16.28
CA GLN A 56 -28.45 41.38 15.92
C GLN A 56 -29.49 40.44 15.30
N GLU A 57 -29.08 39.27 14.80
CA GLU A 57 -29.97 38.36 14.12
C GLU A 57 -30.84 37.58 15.12
N LYS A 58 -32.15 37.87 15.11
CA LYS A 58 -33.14 36.91 15.63
C LYS A 58 -32.94 35.63 14.84
N ILE A 59 -32.63 34.52 15.53
CA ILE A 59 -32.34 33.21 14.95
C ILE A 59 -33.34 32.90 13.82
N THR A 60 -32.92 33.12 12.59
CA THR A 60 -33.76 32.96 11.41
C THR A 60 -33.58 31.51 10.93
N PRO A 61 -34.62 30.83 10.41
CA PRO A 61 -34.53 29.42 10.00
C PRO A 61 -33.37 29.13 9.04
N LEU A 62 -32.98 30.13 8.24
CA LEU A 62 -31.87 30.06 7.29
C LEU A 62 -30.50 29.98 7.98
N THR A 63 -30.29 30.73 9.08
CA THR A 63 -29.07 30.68 9.89
C THR A 63 -28.90 29.31 10.56
N VAL A 64 -30.01 28.73 11.04
CA VAL A 64 -30.03 27.37 11.61
C VAL A 64 -29.67 26.32 10.56
N MET A 65 -30.21 26.43 9.34
CA MET A 65 -29.84 25.55 8.22
C MET A 65 -28.37 25.65 7.86
N PHE A 66 -27.80 26.87 7.85
CA PHE A 66 -26.39 27.08 7.53
C PHE A 66 -25.46 26.46 8.58
N HIS A 67 -25.79 26.61 9.87
CA HIS A 67 -25.06 25.93 10.94
C HIS A 67 -25.17 24.41 10.87
N LEU A 68 -26.35 23.87 10.56
CA LEU A 68 -26.54 22.43 10.39
C LEU A 68 -25.71 21.89 9.21
N ALA A 69 -25.67 22.61 8.10
CA ALA A 69 -24.85 22.28 6.94
C ALA A 69 -23.35 22.33 7.28
N GLY A 70 -22.90 23.38 7.97
CA GLY A 70 -21.52 23.53 8.43
C GLY A 70 -21.08 22.39 9.35
N VAL A 71 -21.92 22.02 10.32
CA VAL A 71 -21.65 20.89 11.23
C VAL A 71 -21.56 19.58 10.47
N LYS A 72 -22.46 19.33 9.51
CA LYS A 72 -22.41 18.11 8.67
C LYS A 72 -21.13 18.05 7.85
N VAL A 73 -20.74 19.14 7.22
CA VAL A 73 -19.50 19.22 6.42
C VAL A 73 -18.28 19.00 7.30
N ALA A 74 -18.22 19.64 8.48
CA ALA A 74 -17.14 19.45 9.44
C ALA A 74 -17.06 18.00 9.96
N LEU A 75 -18.21 17.36 10.19
CA LEU A 75 -18.28 15.96 10.64
C LEU A 75 -17.82 15.00 9.54
N ILE A 76 -18.23 15.22 8.29
CA ILE A 76 -17.77 14.43 7.13
C ILE A 76 -16.26 14.62 6.92
N LEU A 77 -15.76 15.85 6.98
CA LEU A 77 -14.32 16.15 6.91
C LEU A 77 -13.55 15.49 8.07
N GLY A 78 -14.09 15.55 9.28
CA GLY A 78 -13.48 14.91 10.45
C GLY A 78 -13.44 13.39 10.33
N LEU A 79 -14.54 12.76 9.89
CA LEU A 79 -14.61 11.31 9.69
C LEU A 79 -13.73 10.84 8.52
N THR A 80 -13.65 11.62 7.44
CA THR A 80 -12.75 11.30 6.31
C THR A 80 -11.29 11.42 6.74
N LEU A 81 -10.91 12.49 7.46
CA LEU A 81 -9.57 12.59 8.07
C LEU A 81 -9.29 11.40 8.99
N TRP A 82 -10.24 11.07 9.86
CA TRP A 82 -10.12 9.96 10.80
C TRP A 82 -9.94 8.61 10.09
N SER A 83 -10.68 8.37 9.01
CA SER A 83 -10.54 7.17 8.19
C SER A 83 -9.14 7.06 7.58
N TYR A 84 -8.61 8.15 7.03
CA TYR A 84 -7.24 8.19 6.49
C TYR A 84 -6.17 7.98 7.58
N THR A 85 -6.36 8.53 8.78
CA THR A 85 -5.44 8.28 9.90
C THR A 85 -5.50 6.84 10.41
N ARG A 86 -6.67 6.19 10.34
CA ARG A 86 -6.85 4.80 10.78
C ARG A 86 -6.32 3.78 9.78
N GLU A 87 -6.28 4.13 8.49
CA GLU A 87 -5.60 3.33 7.46
C GLU A 87 -4.07 3.48 7.54
N GLY A 88 -3.56 4.61 8.04
CA GLY A 88 -2.13 4.79 8.35
C GLY A 88 -1.58 3.89 9.47
N GLU A 89 -2.45 3.22 10.23
CA GLU A 89 -2.08 2.23 11.26
C GLU A 89 -2.08 0.79 10.72
N LYS A 90 -2.57 0.58 9.49
CA LYS A 90 -2.44 -0.71 8.81
C LYS A 90 -1.14 -0.75 8.04
N THR A 91 -0.20 -1.43 8.69
CA THR A 91 0.98 -2.09 8.15
C THR A 91 2.23 -1.22 8.09
N ASP A 92 3.11 -1.49 9.05
CA ASP A 92 4.58 -1.38 8.99
C ASP A 92 5.22 -2.12 7.78
N ALA A 93 4.44 -2.51 6.76
CA ALA A 93 4.90 -2.89 5.43
C ALA A 93 5.19 -1.61 4.63
N GLN A 94 6.06 -0.78 5.18
CA GLN A 94 6.67 0.38 4.56
C GLN A 94 7.06 0.05 3.11
N ASP A 95 6.31 0.63 2.15
CA ASP A 95 6.61 0.76 0.73
C ASP A 95 7.68 -0.19 0.18
N MET A 96 7.43 -1.51 0.21
CA MET A 96 8.35 -2.44 -0.43
C MET A 96 8.31 -2.15 -1.94
N PRO A 97 9.44 -1.73 -2.56
CA PRO A 97 9.42 -1.30 -3.94
C PRO A 97 8.95 -2.45 -4.82
N ILE A 98 8.16 -2.13 -5.86
CA ILE A 98 7.58 -3.11 -6.78
C ILE A 98 8.63 -4.10 -7.30
N SER A 99 9.84 -3.61 -7.60
CA SER A 99 10.97 -4.42 -8.04
C SER A 99 11.40 -5.46 -7.00
N TYR A 100 11.40 -5.11 -5.71
CA TYR A 100 11.72 -6.03 -4.63
C TYR A 100 10.66 -7.12 -4.48
N VAL A 101 9.37 -6.76 -4.51
CA VAL A 101 8.27 -7.74 -4.39
C VAL A 101 8.34 -8.75 -5.52
N ARG A 102 8.53 -8.29 -6.76
CA ARG A 102 8.65 -9.17 -7.94
C ARG A 102 9.88 -10.06 -7.84
N ARG A 103 11.04 -9.50 -7.44
CA ARG A 103 12.28 -10.27 -7.28
C ARG A 103 12.16 -11.33 -6.19
N ARG A 104 11.62 -10.98 -5.01
CA ARG A 104 11.39 -11.91 -3.89
C ARG A 104 10.46 -13.04 -4.32
N TYR A 105 9.35 -12.72 -4.99
CA TYR A 105 8.39 -13.71 -5.47
C TYR A 105 9.00 -14.64 -6.53
N GLY A 106 9.69 -14.10 -7.53
CA GLY A 106 10.35 -14.92 -8.56
C GLY A 106 11.42 -15.84 -7.99
N ARG A 107 12.20 -15.33 -7.03
CA ARG A 107 13.19 -16.11 -6.29
C ARG A 107 12.55 -17.23 -5.49
N PHE A 108 11.47 -16.93 -4.75
CA PHE A 108 10.71 -17.93 -4.00
C PHE A 108 10.18 -19.06 -4.90
N LEU A 109 9.60 -18.73 -6.05
CA LEU A 109 9.13 -19.73 -7.01
C LEU A 109 10.26 -20.64 -7.51
N MET A 110 11.43 -20.06 -7.80
CA MET A 110 12.60 -20.85 -8.22
C MET A 110 13.16 -21.73 -7.11
N MET A 111 13.23 -21.24 -5.87
CA MET A 111 13.66 -22.06 -4.73
C MET A 111 12.74 -23.28 -4.56
N ARG A 112 11.43 -23.10 -4.71
CA ARG A 112 10.48 -24.21 -4.60
C ARG A 112 10.64 -25.22 -5.75
N LEU A 113 10.89 -24.74 -6.97
CA LEU A 113 11.13 -25.60 -8.11
C LEU A 113 12.44 -26.39 -7.96
N LEU A 114 13.52 -25.74 -7.52
CA LEU A 114 14.80 -26.40 -7.22
C LEU A 114 14.65 -27.47 -6.15
N ALA A 115 13.93 -27.18 -5.06
CA ALA A 115 13.66 -28.17 -4.02
C ALA A 115 12.93 -29.41 -4.57
N SER A 116 11.94 -29.22 -5.45
CA SER A 116 11.25 -30.35 -6.10
C SER A 116 12.15 -31.15 -7.05
N LEU A 117 13.12 -30.51 -7.70
CA LEU A 117 14.10 -31.18 -8.54
C LEU A 117 15.09 -32.00 -7.70
N ASP A 118 15.53 -31.45 -6.57
CA ASP A 118 16.41 -32.12 -5.62
C ASP A 118 15.73 -33.35 -5.03
N ASP A 119 14.44 -33.27 -4.66
CA ASP A 119 13.66 -34.42 -4.19
C ASP A 119 13.55 -35.54 -5.24
N LEU A 120 13.52 -35.17 -6.53
CA LEU A 120 13.54 -36.12 -7.64
C LEU A 120 14.90 -36.82 -7.79
N VAL A 121 16.01 -36.08 -7.68
CA VAL A 121 17.38 -36.53 -8.01
C VAL A 121 18.09 -37.20 -6.83
N LEU A 122 17.97 -36.69 -5.61
CA LEU A 122 18.81 -37.08 -4.47
C LEU A 122 18.35 -38.34 -3.73
N LEU A 123 17.06 -38.71 -3.81
CA LEU A 123 16.56 -39.92 -3.15
C LEU A 123 16.84 -41.18 -4.00
N HIS A 124 17.66 -42.10 -3.47
CA HIS A 124 17.99 -43.38 -4.11
C HIS A 124 16.75 -44.15 -4.59
N PRO A 125 16.73 -44.67 -5.84
CA PRO A 125 15.48 -45.09 -6.46
C PRO A 125 15.16 -46.55 -6.15
N ARG A 126 14.03 -46.78 -5.48
CA ARG A 126 13.14 -47.86 -5.90
C ARG A 126 12.32 -47.34 -7.08
N LEU A 127 12.08 -48.17 -8.09
CA LEU A 127 11.44 -47.76 -9.35
C LEU A 127 10.03 -47.17 -9.14
N GLU A 128 9.28 -47.73 -8.19
CA GLU A 128 7.94 -47.27 -7.81
C GLU A 128 7.98 -45.87 -7.18
N ASP A 129 8.95 -45.62 -6.28
CA ASP A 129 9.15 -44.31 -5.65
C ASP A 129 9.59 -43.25 -6.67
N TYR A 130 10.28 -43.64 -7.75
CA TYR A 130 10.69 -42.72 -8.81
C TYR A 130 9.51 -42.25 -9.66
N LEU A 131 8.60 -43.16 -10.04
CA LEU A 131 7.42 -42.79 -10.84
C LEU A 131 6.53 -41.79 -10.10
N GLN A 132 6.32 -42.00 -8.79
CA GLN A 132 5.55 -41.08 -7.97
C GLN A 132 6.25 -39.72 -7.86
N ARG A 133 7.55 -39.70 -7.57
CA ARG A 133 8.32 -38.44 -7.50
C ARG A 133 8.37 -37.69 -8.82
N HIS A 134 8.45 -38.40 -9.94
CA HIS A 134 8.39 -37.78 -11.27
C HIS A 134 7.04 -37.11 -11.51
N LYS A 135 5.94 -37.78 -11.11
CA LYS A 135 4.60 -37.19 -11.16
C LYS A 135 4.52 -35.94 -10.27
N ASP A 136 4.99 -36.02 -9.03
CA ASP A 136 4.98 -34.90 -8.09
C ASP A 136 5.81 -33.72 -8.62
N PHE A 137 6.95 -33.99 -9.26
CA PHE A 137 7.76 -32.98 -9.93
C PHE A 137 7.02 -32.33 -11.11
N CYS A 138 6.35 -33.12 -11.96
CA CYS A 138 5.52 -32.57 -13.05
C CYS A 138 4.40 -31.66 -12.53
N GLU A 139 3.74 -32.05 -11.43
CA GLU A 139 2.75 -31.20 -10.77
C GLU A 139 3.38 -29.91 -10.22
N ALA A 140 4.58 -29.98 -9.63
CA ALA A 140 5.32 -28.82 -9.17
C ALA A 140 5.71 -27.87 -10.31
N VAL A 141 6.08 -28.39 -11.49
CA VAL A 141 6.37 -27.60 -12.71
C VAL A 141 5.12 -26.88 -13.20
N GLU A 142 3.97 -27.55 -13.28
CA GLU A 142 2.71 -26.92 -13.70
C GLU A 142 2.27 -25.84 -12.72
N LEU A 143 2.40 -26.09 -11.42
CA LEU A 143 2.08 -25.11 -10.38
C LEU A 143 3.05 -23.92 -10.43
N PHE A 144 4.35 -24.17 -10.66
CA PHE A 144 5.34 -23.13 -10.91
C PHE A 144 4.94 -22.26 -12.11
N ARG A 145 4.59 -22.85 -13.26
CA ARG A 145 4.18 -22.11 -14.46
C ARG A 145 2.94 -21.25 -14.20
N TRP A 146 1.93 -21.82 -13.56
CA TRP A 146 0.70 -21.12 -13.22
C TRP A 146 0.95 -19.91 -12.32
N GLU A 147 1.76 -20.07 -11.28
CA GLU A 147 2.10 -18.99 -10.36
C GLU A 147 3.04 -17.95 -10.99
N ALA A 148 4.03 -18.39 -11.77
CA ALA A 148 4.96 -17.51 -12.46
C ALA A 148 4.28 -16.65 -13.53
N ARG A 149 3.17 -17.09 -14.14
CA ARG A 149 2.39 -16.23 -15.05
C ARG A 149 1.93 -14.94 -14.37
N LYS A 150 1.63 -14.95 -13.07
CA LYS A 150 1.24 -13.74 -12.31
C LYS A 150 2.30 -12.63 -12.32
N LEU A 151 3.56 -12.97 -12.61
CA LEU A 151 4.65 -11.98 -12.77
C LEU A 151 4.56 -11.18 -14.07
N PHE A 152 3.90 -11.73 -15.09
CA PHE A 152 3.87 -11.20 -16.46
C PHE A 152 2.47 -10.84 -16.93
N GLU A 153 1.47 -11.61 -16.51
CA GLU A 153 0.06 -11.46 -16.84
C GLU A 153 -0.74 -11.27 -15.55
N ARG A 154 -1.53 -10.20 -15.48
CA ARG A 154 -2.43 -9.93 -14.35
C ARG A 154 -3.84 -9.78 -14.85
N SER A 155 -4.81 -10.30 -14.11
CA SER A 155 -6.22 -10.07 -14.38
C SER A 155 -6.65 -8.66 -13.96
N ASP A 156 -7.75 -8.16 -14.52
CA ASP A 156 -8.29 -6.83 -14.18
C ASP A 156 -8.52 -6.64 -12.68
N LEU A 157 -8.96 -7.71 -12.00
CA LEU A 157 -9.20 -7.71 -10.56
C LEU A 157 -7.90 -7.69 -9.73
N GLN A 158 -6.79 -8.19 -10.29
CA GLN A 158 -5.47 -8.12 -9.67
C GLN A 158 -4.79 -6.77 -9.90
N LEU A 159 -5.20 -6.00 -10.91
CA LEU A 159 -4.68 -4.65 -11.14
C LEU A 159 -5.17 -3.65 -10.08
N SER A 160 -6.33 -3.90 -9.46
CA SER A 160 -6.88 -3.08 -8.37
C SER A 160 -6.29 -3.41 -6.99
N LEU A 161 -5.50 -4.47 -6.86
CA LEU A 161 -4.92 -4.91 -5.60
C LEU A 161 -3.43 -4.50 -5.49
N PRO A 162 -2.93 -4.24 -4.28
CA PRO A 162 -1.52 -3.96 -4.09
C PRO A 162 -0.67 -5.20 -4.40
N LEU A 163 0.55 -4.98 -4.90
CA LEU A 163 1.32 -6.06 -5.52
C LEU A 163 1.73 -7.18 -4.55
N HIS A 164 1.93 -6.85 -3.28
CA HIS A 164 2.28 -7.82 -2.24
C HIS A 164 1.10 -8.76 -1.89
N GLU A 165 -0.15 -8.35 -2.15
CA GLU A 165 -1.32 -9.21 -2.02
C GLU A 165 -1.51 -10.13 -3.24
N VAL A 166 -1.04 -9.71 -4.41
CA VAL A 166 -1.11 -10.53 -5.64
C VAL A 166 0.04 -11.53 -5.71
N LEU A 167 1.26 -11.09 -5.38
CA LEU A 167 2.48 -11.87 -5.38
C LEU A 167 2.82 -12.35 -3.96
N LEU A 168 1.93 -13.19 -3.43
CA LEU A 168 2.05 -13.71 -2.08
C LEU A 168 3.21 -14.70 -1.95
N VAL A 169 4.13 -14.39 -1.05
CA VAL A 169 5.19 -15.29 -0.60
C VAL A 169 4.79 -15.86 0.76
N ARG A 170 4.82 -17.19 0.90
CA ARG A 170 4.53 -17.84 2.19
C ARG A 170 5.77 -17.77 3.06
N ASP A 171 5.80 -16.86 4.03
CA ASP A 171 7.00 -16.57 4.83
C ASP A 171 7.61 -17.82 5.48
N GLN A 172 6.79 -18.71 6.06
CA GLN A 172 7.28 -19.96 6.67
C GLN A 172 7.99 -20.89 5.67
N GLN A 173 7.43 -21.01 4.46
CA GLN A 173 8.00 -21.86 3.42
C GLN A 173 9.24 -21.23 2.80
N GLU A 174 9.24 -19.90 2.62
CA GLU A 174 10.45 -19.18 2.19
C GLU A 174 11.57 -19.37 3.21
N GLU A 175 11.30 -19.21 4.50
CA GLU A 175 12.30 -19.37 5.56
C GLU A 175 12.91 -20.78 5.57
N GLU A 176 12.10 -21.82 5.36
CA GLU A 176 12.61 -23.19 5.25
C GLU A 176 13.53 -23.37 4.04
N LEU A 177 13.15 -22.83 2.88
CA LEU A 177 13.96 -22.89 1.66
C LEU A 177 15.28 -22.10 1.81
N LEU A 178 15.24 -20.95 2.48
CA LEU A 178 16.43 -20.17 2.80
C LEU A 178 17.37 -20.94 3.72
N ARG A 179 16.84 -21.62 4.75
CA ARG A 179 17.64 -22.47 5.66
C ARG A 179 18.31 -23.64 4.94
N ARG A 180 17.70 -24.15 3.87
CA ARG A 180 18.27 -25.20 3.02
C ARG A 180 19.31 -24.66 2.02
N GLY A 181 19.52 -23.34 1.94
CA GLY A 181 20.58 -22.72 1.15
C GLY A 181 20.23 -22.44 -0.32
N TYR A 182 18.98 -22.59 -0.74
CA TYR A 182 18.58 -22.40 -2.14
C TYR A 182 18.74 -20.96 -2.65
N ASP A 183 18.86 -19.97 -1.76
CA ASP A 183 19.06 -18.56 -2.13
C ASP A 183 20.40 -18.32 -2.85
N GLU A 184 21.44 -19.01 -2.40
CA GLU A 184 22.81 -18.81 -2.90
C GLU A 184 22.92 -19.16 -4.39
N GLN A 185 22.16 -20.17 -4.83
CA GLN A 185 22.09 -20.61 -6.22
C GLN A 185 21.36 -19.62 -7.14
N LEU A 186 20.61 -18.66 -6.56
CA LEU A 186 19.70 -17.77 -7.29
C LEU A 186 20.13 -16.30 -7.28
N LEU A 187 21.33 -16.00 -6.80
CA LEU A 187 21.86 -14.62 -6.77
C LEU A 187 21.86 -13.92 -8.14
N GLN A 188 22.07 -14.70 -9.21
CA GLN A 188 22.11 -14.22 -10.59
C GLN A 188 20.77 -14.38 -11.35
N LEU A 189 19.72 -14.86 -10.71
CA LEU A 189 18.43 -15.09 -11.34
C LEU A 189 17.82 -13.78 -11.85
N ARG A 190 17.50 -13.71 -13.15
CA ARG A 190 16.77 -12.59 -13.75
C ARG A 190 15.34 -13.00 -14.03
N GLU A 191 14.42 -12.04 -13.99
CA GLU A 191 13.02 -12.26 -14.38
C GLU A 191 12.88 -12.81 -15.80
N LEU A 192 13.81 -12.44 -16.71
CA LEU A 192 13.86 -12.94 -18.08
C LEU A 192 14.12 -14.45 -18.14
N ASP A 193 14.89 -15.00 -17.20
CA ASP A 193 15.16 -16.43 -17.15
C ASP A 193 13.88 -17.19 -16.72
N ILE A 194 13.10 -16.63 -15.79
CA ILE A 194 11.76 -17.11 -15.42
C ILE A 194 10.80 -17.05 -16.62
N HIS A 195 10.80 -15.93 -17.35
CA HIS A 195 9.93 -15.75 -18.51
C HIS A 195 10.15 -16.84 -19.57
N LYS A 196 11.42 -17.18 -19.85
CA LYS A 196 11.74 -18.26 -20.80
C LYS A 196 11.18 -19.61 -20.34
N LEU A 197 11.27 -19.91 -19.05
CA LEU A 197 10.74 -21.16 -18.49
C LEU A 197 9.21 -21.27 -18.53
N VAL A 198 8.52 -20.14 -18.54
CA VAL A 198 7.05 -20.09 -18.62
C VAL A 198 6.54 -20.16 -20.06
N PHE A 199 7.21 -19.49 -21.00
CA PHE A 199 6.67 -19.26 -22.35
C PHE A 199 7.47 -19.88 -23.50
N GLN A 200 8.70 -20.36 -23.27
CA GLN A 200 9.57 -20.95 -24.32
C GLN A 200 9.77 -22.46 -24.16
N SER A 201 8.91 -23.13 -23.38
CA SER A 201 8.94 -24.59 -23.21
C SER A 201 8.27 -25.34 -24.35
#